data_AF-A0A956QXN8-F1
#
_entry.id   AF-A0A956QXN8-F1
#
_cell.length_a   1.000
_cell.length_b   1.000
_cell.length_c   1.000
_cell.angle_alpha   90.00
_cell.angle_beta   90.00
_cell.angle_gamma   90.00
#
_symmetry.space_group_name_H-M   'P 1'
#
loop_
_entity.id
_entity.type
_entity.pdbx_description
1 polymer ?
#
loop_
_entity_poly.entity_id
_entity_poly.type
_entity_poly.pdbx_seq_one_letter_code
_entity_poly.pdbx_strand_id
1 'polypeptide(L)'
;MITHQLDEKPDSTQDAILLYLKKQGEMGVSELCEVLGITAMAVRRHLTALASEGLIDSRIVRQSRGRPSYRYKLSEKAESLFPSGFQNLAMDLLDAVFEQQGHKGVMKILEARNQKRSVRLLERVKDKDLKERVKEVSRIFSEDGYMTEWKELPDGNYFIFQRHCALHDVAN
;
A
#
# COMPACT_ATOMS: atom_id res chain seq x y z
N MET A 1 -5.26 7.64 9.20
CA MET A 1 -6.24 7.41 8.12
C MET A 1 -7.01 8.70 7.97
N ILE A 2 -7.04 9.29 6.78
CA ILE A 2 -7.77 10.52 6.47
C ILE A 2 -9.22 10.10 6.22
N THR A 3 -10.01 10.04 7.29
CA THR A 3 -11.40 9.56 7.26
C THR A 3 -12.43 10.66 7.00
N HIS A 4 -11.97 11.89 6.78
CA HIS A 4 -12.84 13.02 6.46
C HIS A 4 -13.63 12.77 5.19
N GLN A 5 -14.90 13.16 5.21
CA GLN A 5 -15.61 13.39 3.96
C GLN A 5 -14.83 14.45 3.18
N LEU A 6 -14.83 14.34 1.86
CA LEU A 6 -14.03 15.20 0.97
C LEU A 6 -14.27 16.71 1.23
N ASP A 7 -15.38 17.09 1.85
CA ASP A 7 -15.78 18.48 2.10
C ASP A 7 -15.60 18.94 3.56
N GLU A 8 -15.10 18.07 4.45
CA GLU A 8 -14.76 18.44 5.83
C GLU A 8 -13.41 19.17 5.90
N LYS A 9 -13.27 20.03 6.92
CA LYS A 9 -12.03 20.77 7.15
C LYS A 9 -10.93 19.79 7.58
N PRO A 10 -9.81 19.70 6.84
CA PRO A 10 -8.73 18.79 7.18
C PRO A 10 -8.04 19.19 8.49
N ASP A 11 -7.64 18.19 9.27
CA ASP A 11 -6.98 18.33 10.58
C ASP A 11 -5.66 19.11 10.52
N SER A 12 -4.96 19.05 9.39
CA SER A 12 -3.72 19.78 9.16
C SER A 12 -3.56 20.28 7.72
N THR A 13 -2.65 21.23 7.50
CA THR A 13 -2.29 21.69 6.14
C THR A 13 -1.69 20.56 5.29
N GLN A 14 -1.02 19.58 5.91
CA GLN A 14 -0.49 18.42 5.19
C GLN A 14 -1.62 17.52 4.71
N ASP A 15 -2.61 17.24 5.56
CA ASP A 15 -3.80 16.47 5.18
C ASP A 15 -4.59 17.20 4.09
N ALA A 16 -4.69 18.53 4.18
CA ALA A 16 -5.30 19.35 3.14
C ALA A 16 -4.60 19.17 1.78
N ILE A 17 -3.27 19.23 1.76
CA ILE A 17 -2.47 19.00 0.54
C ILE A 17 -2.73 17.60 -0.02
N LEU A 18 -2.67 16.56 0.82
CA LEU A 18 -2.93 15.19 0.39
C LEU A 18 -4.34 15.02 -0.19
N LEU A 19 -5.35 15.64 0.43
CA LEU A 19 -6.74 15.61 -0.02
C LEU A 19 -6.91 16.33 -1.37
N TYR A 20 -6.28 17.48 -1.56
CA TYR A 20 -6.32 18.19 -2.84
C TYR A 20 -5.61 17.41 -3.96
N LEU A 21 -4.46 16.81 -3.67
CA LEU A 21 -3.78 15.93 -4.61
C LEU A 21 -4.61 14.69 -4.93
N LYS A 22 -5.35 14.14 -3.96
CA LYS A 22 -6.31 13.05 -4.20
C LYS A 22 -7.42 13.44 -5.17
N LYS A 23 -7.99 14.64 -4.98
CA LYS A 23 -9.08 15.16 -5.83
C LYS A 23 -8.63 15.52 -7.25
N GLN A 24 -7.49 16.19 -7.37
CA GLN A 24 -7.03 16.80 -8.62
C GLN A 24 -6.00 15.94 -9.38
N GLY A 25 -5.51 14.86 -8.77
CA GLY A 25 -4.47 13.98 -9.31
C GLY A 25 -3.06 14.56 -9.18
N GLU A 26 -2.82 15.75 -9.75
CA GLU A 26 -1.54 16.45 -9.60
C GLU A 26 -1.68 17.96 -9.53
N MET A 27 -0.90 18.61 -8.67
CA MET A 27 -0.93 20.06 -8.50
C MET A 27 0.48 20.65 -8.36
N GLY A 28 0.63 21.90 -8.78
CA GLY A 28 1.83 22.73 -8.55
C GLY A 28 1.72 23.59 -7.30
N VAL A 29 2.83 24.22 -6.92
CA VAL A 29 2.88 25.09 -5.73
C VAL A 29 1.89 26.25 -5.82
N SER A 30 1.74 26.89 -6.97
CA SER A 30 0.83 28.04 -7.12
C SER A 30 -0.64 27.65 -6.93
N GLU A 31 -1.06 26.52 -7.49
CA GLU A 31 -2.43 26.00 -7.34
C GLU A 31 -2.69 25.64 -5.86
N LEU A 32 -1.72 25.02 -5.19
CA LEU A 32 -1.81 24.73 -3.76
C LEU A 32 -1.86 26.00 -2.89
N CYS A 33 -1.12 27.05 -3.24
CA CYS A 33 -1.22 28.34 -2.55
C CYS A 33 -2.64 28.93 -2.65
N GLU A 34 -3.24 28.86 -3.84
CA GLU A 34 -4.57 29.40 -4.12
C GLU A 34 -5.64 28.68 -3.29
N VAL A 35 -5.64 27.34 -3.31
CA VAL A 35 -6.68 26.56 -2.60
C VAL A 35 -6.48 26.51 -1.08
N LEU A 36 -5.25 26.73 -0.59
CA LEU A 36 -4.95 26.73 0.86
C LEU A 36 -4.91 28.12 1.48
N GLY A 37 -4.81 29.19 0.67
CA GLY A 37 -4.67 30.56 1.16
C GLY A 37 -3.36 30.83 1.91
N ILE A 38 -2.29 30.09 1.60
CA ILE A 38 -0.98 30.22 2.26
C ILE A 38 0.15 30.55 1.27
N THR A 39 1.29 30.98 1.81
CA THR A 39 2.43 31.40 0.98
C THR A 39 3.13 30.21 0.30
N ALA A 40 3.79 30.48 -0.83
CA ALA A 40 4.58 29.46 -1.54
C ALA A 40 5.70 28.85 -0.68
N MET A 41 6.26 29.62 0.27
CA MET A 41 7.26 29.09 1.20
C MET A 41 6.64 28.08 2.18
N ALA A 42 5.44 28.38 2.70
CA ALA A 42 4.70 27.47 3.56
C ALA A 42 4.33 26.17 2.83
N VAL A 43 3.77 26.27 1.61
CA VAL A 43 3.47 25.11 0.77
C VAL A 43 4.71 24.26 0.53
N ARG A 44 5.83 24.86 0.10
CA ARG A 44 7.08 24.12 -0.14
C ARG A 44 7.57 23.38 1.09
N ARG A 45 7.49 23.98 2.29
CA ARG A 45 7.87 23.32 3.53
C ARG A 45 7.05 22.04 3.76
N HIS A 46 5.74 22.11 3.57
CA HIS A 46 4.87 20.93 3.71
C HIS A 46 5.13 19.87 2.63
N LEU A 47 5.31 20.28 1.38
CA LEU A 47 5.66 19.36 0.29
C LEU A 47 7.00 18.66 0.54
N THR A 48 8.02 19.36 1.05
CA THR A 48 9.30 18.75 1.40
C THR A 48 9.13 17.70 2.50
N ALA A 49 8.34 17.98 3.54
CA ALA A 49 8.07 17.03 4.61
C ALA A 49 7.34 15.78 4.07
N LEU A 50 6.24 15.97 3.32
CA LEU A 50 5.48 14.88 2.72
C LEU A 50 6.32 14.03 1.75
N ALA A 51 7.20 14.67 0.98
CA ALA A 51 8.13 13.96 0.09
C ALA A 51 9.16 13.14 0.89
N SER A 52 9.67 13.68 2.00
CA SER A 52 10.61 12.95 2.88
C SER A 52 9.97 11.73 3.54
N GLU A 53 8.66 11.77 3.78
CA GLU A 53 7.87 10.65 4.29
C GLU A 53 7.48 9.65 3.18
N GLY A 54 7.77 9.96 1.92
CA GLY A 54 7.42 9.15 0.76
C GLY A 54 5.94 9.14 0.44
N LEU A 55 5.18 10.17 0.83
CA LEU A 55 3.73 10.30 0.61
C LEU A 55 3.39 11.00 -0.71
N ILE A 56 4.33 11.72 -1.30
CA ILE A 56 4.14 12.38 -2.59
C ILE A 56 5.33 12.15 -3.51
N ASP A 57 5.04 12.07 -4.80
CA ASP A 57 6.04 12.11 -5.86
C ASP A 57 6.03 13.49 -6.54
N SER A 58 7.15 13.86 -7.17
CA SER A 58 7.23 15.07 -7.98
C SER A 58 7.75 14.78 -9.38
N ARG A 59 7.25 15.52 -10.37
CA ARG A 59 7.75 15.49 -11.74
C ARG A 59 8.02 16.90 -12.24
N ILE A 60 9.08 17.06 -13.01
CA ILE A 60 9.41 18.31 -13.68
C ILE A 60 8.57 18.42 -14.95
N VAL A 61 7.79 19.48 -15.07
CA VAL A 61 7.07 19.85 -16.28
C VAL A 61 7.85 20.96 -16.97
N ARG A 62 8.37 20.67 -18.16
CA ARG A 62 9.00 21.66 -19.04
C ARG A 62 7.92 22.53 -19.64
N GLN A 63 8.02 23.83 -19.40
CA GLN A 63 7.15 24.81 -20.00
C GLN A 63 7.76 25.30 -21.32
N SER A 64 6.93 25.68 -22.28
CA SER A 64 7.35 26.25 -23.56
C SER A 64 8.11 27.58 -23.40
N ARG A 65 7.89 28.30 -22.29
CA ARG A 65 8.67 29.45 -21.83
C ARG A 65 8.74 29.48 -20.30
N GLY A 66 9.87 29.91 -19.73
CA GLY A 66 10.07 30.05 -18.28
C GLY A 66 10.87 28.92 -17.62
N ARG A 67 11.10 29.03 -16.31
CA ARG A 67 11.79 27.99 -15.52
C ARG A 67 10.88 26.75 -15.42
N PRO A 68 11.41 25.52 -15.57
CA PRO A 68 10.63 24.30 -15.34
C PRO A 68 9.91 24.31 -13.99
N SER A 69 8.66 23.85 -13.97
CA SER A 69 7.82 23.80 -12.77
C SER A 69 7.66 22.37 -12.28
N TYR A 70 7.57 22.18 -10.96
CA TYR A 70 7.26 20.87 -10.38
C TYR A 70 5.75 20.68 -10.27
N ARG A 71 5.29 19.48 -10.65
CA ARG A 71 3.96 18.95 -10.31
C ARG A 71 4.13 17.86 -9.28
N TYR A 72 3.27 17.86 -8.27
CA TYR A 72 3.25 16.91 -7.17
C TYR A 72 2.00 16.05 -7.30
N LYS A 73 2.12 14.77 -6.95
CA LYS A 73 1.01 13.81 -6.90
C LYS A 73 1.18 12.89 -5.69
N LEU A 74 0.14 12.20 -5.29
CA LEU A 74 0.25 11.14 -4.29
C LEU A 74 1.17 10.03 -4.78
N SER A 75 1.99 9.50 -3.88
CA SER A 75 2.70 8.25 -4.10
C SER A 75 1.75 7.06 -3.89
N GLU A 76 2.16 5.87 -4.31
CA GLU A 76 1.43 4.64 -4.04
C GLU A 76 1.27 4.38 -2.53
N LYS A 77 2.27 4.75 -1.73
CA LYS A 77 2.23 4.64 -0.26
C LYS A 77 1.10 5.49 0.33
N ALA A 78 0.88 6.69 -0.18
CA ALA A 78 -0.14 7.59 0.35
C ALA A 78 -1.57 7.11 0.08
N GLU A 79 -1.78 6.20 -0.87
CA GLU A 79 -3.10 5.64 -1.14
C GLU A 79 -3.70 4.92 0.09
N SER A 80 -2.85 4.29 0.90
CA SER A 80 -3.22 3.66 2.17
C SER A 80 -3.73 4.63 3.24
N LEU A 81 -3.53 5.93 3.07
CA LEU A 81 -4.02 6.94 4.00
C LEU A 81 -5.52 7.19 3.82
N PHE A 82 -6.09 6.87 2.66
CA PHE A 82 -7.49 7.12 2.34
C PHE A 82 -8.36 5.89 2.65
N PRO A 83 -9.66 6.07 2.92
CA PRO A 83 -10.56 4.95 3.19
C PRO A 83 -10.63 4.03 1.97
N SER A 84 -10.57 2.73 2.21
CA SER A 84 -10.75 1.69 1.19
C SER A 84 -11.83 0.73 1.63
N GLY A 85 -12.84 0.51 0.78
CA GLY A 85 -13.89 -0.49 1.01
C GLY A 85 -13.48 -1.91 0.62
N PHE A 86 -12.22 -2.13 0.20
CA PHE A 86 -11.78 -3.41 -0.34
C PHE A 86 -11.87 -4.56 0.67
N GLN A 87 -11.55 -4.30 1.93
CA GLN A 87 -11.68 -5.31 3.00
C GLN A 87 -13.14 -5.75 3.18
N ASN A 88 -14.06 -4.79 3.25
CA ASN A 88 -15.49 -5.08 3.38
C ASN A 88 -15.99 -5.89 2.17
N LEU A 89 -15.66 -5.46 0.95
CA LEU A 89 -16.04 -6.20 -0.26
C LEU A 89 -15.49 -7.63 -0.26
N ALA A 90 -14.25 -7.84 0.19
CA ALA A 90 -13.65 -9.17 0.26
C ALA A 90 -14.39 -10.07 1.27
N MET A 91 -14.78 -9.53 2.42
CA MET A 91 -15.61 -10.24 3.41
C MET A 91 -16.99 -10.56 2.87
N ASP A 92 -17.70 -9.58 2.31
CA ASP A 92 -19.04 -9.77 1.73
C ASP A 92 -19.04 -10.88 0.67
N LEU A 93 -17.98 -10.98 -0.15
CA LEU A 93 -17.83 -12.03 -1.15
C LEU A 93 -17.57 -13.42 -0.52
N LEU A 94 -16.78 -13.50 0.55
CA LEU A 94 -16.54 -14.76 1.26
C LEU A 94 -17.80 -15.24 1.97
N ASP A 95 -18.55 -14.32 2.58
CA ASP A 95 -19.82 -14.60 3.23
C ASP A 95 -20.86 -15.06 2.21
N ALA A 96 -20.98 -14.39 1.06
CA ALA A 96 -21.88 -14.83 -0.01
C ALA A 96 -21.55 -16.25 -0.52
N VAL A 97 -20.26 -16.63 -0.58
CA VAL A 97 -19.86 -18.00 -0.92
C VAL A 97 -20.21 -18.98 0.19
N PHE A 98 -19.97 -18.59 1.44
CA PHE A 98 -20.30 -19.40 2.60
C PHE A 98 -21.81 -19.67 2.69
N GLU A 99 -22.65 -18.66 2.48
CA GLU A 99 -24.11 -18.80 2.47
C GLU A 99 -24.58 -19.78 1.38
N GLN A 100 -23.96 -19.75 0.20
CA GLN A 100 -24.36 -20.59 -0.94
C GLN A 100 -23.80 -22.01 -0.88
N GLN A 101 -22.57 -22.20 -0.39
CA GLN A 101 -21.80 -23.45 -0.55
C GLN A 101 -21.16 -23.94 0.75
N GLY A 102 -21.39 -23.24 1.87
CA GLY A 102 -20.80 -23.52 3.17
C GLY A 102 -19.27 -23.42 3.18
N HIS A 103 -18.69 -23.93 4.25
CA HIS A 103 -17.23 -23.97 4.46
C HIS A 103 -16.47 -24.62 3.29
N LYS A 104 -17.05 -25.65 2.66
CA LYS A 104 -16.41 -26.34 1.52
C LYS A 104 -16.23 -25.42 0.32
N GLY A 105 -17.21 -24.55 0.04
CA GLY A 105 -17.10 -23.56 -1.03
C GLY A 105 -15.97 -22.56 -0.79
N VAL A 106 -15.90 -22.03 0.42
CA VAL A 106 -14.85 -21.09 0.85
C VAL A 106 -13.47 -21.72 0.70
N MET A 107 -13.27 -22.93 1.23
CA MET A 107 -11.99 -23.63 1.14
C MET A 107 -11.55 -23.87 -0.31
N LYS A 108 -12.48 -24.25 -1.19
CA LYS A 108 -12.17 -24.48 -2.61
C LYS A 108 -11.66 -23.21 -3.30
N ILE A 109 -12.19 -22.04 -2.97
CA ILE A 109 -11.72 -20.75 -3.51
C ILE A 109 -10.31 -20.43 -2.98
N LEU A 110 -10.10 -20.59 -1.67
CA LEU A 110 -8.80 -20.33 -1.05
C LEU A 110 -7.71 -21.27 -1.58
N GLU A 111 -8.03 -22.55 -1.76
CA GLU A 111 -7.15 -23.53 -2.40
C GLU A 111 -6.82 -23.15 -3.84
N ALA A 112 -7.81 -22.78 -4.65
CA ALA A 112 -7.60 -22.36 -6.04
C ALA A 112 -6.72 -21.11 -6.11
N ARG A 113 -6.93 -20.13 -5.21
CA ARG A 113 -6.08 -18.94 -5.08
C ARG A 113 -4.65 -19.34 -4.74
N ASN A 114 -4.47 -20.18 -3.71
CA ASN A 114 -3.16 -20.60 -3.23
C ASN A 114 -2.41 -21.41 -4.29
N GLN A 115 -3.09 -22.28 -5.03
CA GLN A 115 -2.49 -23.05 -6.11
C GLN A 115 -1.97 -22.13 -7.23
N LYS A 116 -2.79 -21.17 -7.69
CA LYS A 116 -2.36 -20.16 -8.68
C LYS A 116 -1.16 -19.35 -8.18
N ARG A 117 -1.15 -18.99 -6.90
CA ARG A 117 -0.04 -18.25 -6.28
C ARG A 117 1.23 -19.10 -6.23
N SER A 118 1.13 -20.34 -5.78
CA SER A 118 2.27 -21.28 -5.72
C SER A 118 2.89 -21.51 -7.10
N VAL A 119 2.08 -21.70 -8.14
CA VAL A 119 2.58 -21.87 -9.52
C VAL A 119 3.40 -20.65 -9.98
N ARG A 120 2.90 -19.42 -9.75
CA ARG A 120 3.62 -18.20 -10.15
C ARG A 120 4.94 -18.01 -9.41
N LEU A 121 5.02 -18.47 -8.16
CA LEU A 121 6.17 -18.26 -7.29
C LEU A 121 7.18 -19.41 -7.33
N LEU A 122 6.82 -20.54 -7.93
CA LEU A 122 7.67 -21.74 -8.00
C LEU A 122 9.02 -21.44 -8.67
N GLU A 123 9.01 -20.65 -9.75
CA GLU A 123 10.23 -20.27 -10.46
C GLU A 123 11.21 -19.45 -9.60
N ARG A 124 10.74 -18.77 -8.54
CA ARG A 124 11.62 -18.04 -7.61
C ARG A 124 12.41 -18.97 -6.70
N VAL A 125 12.01 -20.24 -6.57
CA VAL A 125 12.57 -21.20 -5.59
C VAL A 125 13.11 -22.51 -6.20
N LYS A 126 12.87 -22.75 -7.49
CA LYS A 126 13.10 -24.04 -8.16
C LYS A 126 14.55 -24.52 -8.11
N ASP A 127 15.51 -23.63 -8.32
CA ASP A 127 16.94 -23.97 -8.40
C ASP A 127 17.73 -23.57 -7.14
N LYS A 128 17.02 -23.33 -6.04
CA LYS A 128 17.60 -22.90 -4.75
C LYS A 128 17.74 -24.07 -3.79
N ASP A 129 18.79 -24.05 -2.98
CA ASP A 129 18.92 -24.99 -1.87
C ASP A 129 17.87 -24.71 -0.77
N LEU A 130 17.75 -25.58 0.24
CA LEU A 130 16.72 -25.42 1.28
C LEU A 130 16.82 -24.07 2.01
N LYS A 131 18.04 -23.62 2.33
CA LYS A 131 18.27 -22.37 3.07
C LYS A 131 17.89 -21.16 2.22
N GLU A 132 18.29 -21.16 0.96
CA GLU A 132 17.93 -20.16 -0.04
C GLU A 132 16.42 -20.13 -0.28
N ARG A 133 15.76 -21.30 -0.31
CA ARG A 133 14.30 -21.40 -0.40
C ARG A 133 13.61 -20.82 0.82
N VAL A 134 14.07 -21.11 2.04
CA VAL A 134 13.53 -20.52 3.28
C VAL A 134 13.66 -19.00 3.25
N LYS A 135 14.83 -18.49 2.87
CA LYS A 135 15.07 -17.04 2.71
C LYS A 135 14.14 -16.41 1.67
N GLU A 136 13.98 -17.05 0.51
CA GLU A 136 13.09 -16.56 -0.55
C GLU A 136 11.62 -16.58 -0.14
N VAL A 137 11.15 -17.65 0.48
CA VAL A 137 9.77 -17.76 0.99
C VAL A 137 9.50 -16.67 2.03
N SER A 138 10.45 -16.43 2.93
CA SER A 138 10.33 -15.37 3.95
C SER A 138 10.26 -13.97 3.32
N ARG A 139 11.02 -13.75 2.24
CA ARG A 139 10.95 -12.52 1.44
C ARG A 139 9.61 -12.36 0.75
N ILE A 140 9.10 -13.41 0.11
CA ILE A 140 7.77 -13.44 -0.53
C ILE A 140 6.68 -13.07 0.48
N PHE A 141 6.69 -13.67 1.67
CA PHE A 141 5.70 -13.35 2.71
C PHE A 141 5.83 -11.90 3.19
N SER A 142 7.05 -11.38 3.31
CA SER A 142 7.27 -9.97 3.65
C SER A 142 6.79 -9.01 2.56
N GLU A 143 6.98 -9.34 1.28
CA GLU A 143 6.44 -8.59 0.13
C GLU A 143 4.89 -8.55 0.16
N ASP A 144 4.27 -9.62 0.66
CA ASP A 144 2.81 -9.70 0.87
C ASP A 144 2.35 -9.09 2.21
N GLY A 145 3.25 -8.47 2.98
CA GLY A 145 2.93 -7.75 4.21
C GLY A 145 3.02 -8.56 5.51
N TYR A 146 3.48 -9.81 5.51
CA TYR A 146 3.46 -10.69 6.71
C TYR A 146 4.65 -10.51 7.67
N MET A 147 5.44 -9.43 7.54
CA MET A 147 6.63 -9.12 8.39
C MET A 147 7.39 -10.37 8.87
N THR A 148 8.01 -11.05 7.91
CA THR A 148 8.44 -12.43 8.11
C THR A 148 9.95 -12.53 8.35
N GLU A 149 10.31 -13.19 9.45
CA GLU A 149 11.69 -13.52 9.84
C GLU A 149 11.92 -15.03 9.72
N TRP A 150 13.17 -15.45 9.62
CA TRP A 150 13.52 -16.87 9.69
C TRP A 150 14.82 -17.10 10.47
N LYS A 151 14.95 -18.30 11.02
CA LYS A 151 16.12 -18.73 11.79
C LYS A 151 16.47 -20.18 11.49
N GLU A 152 17.76 -20.45 11.34
CA GLU A 152 18.31 -21.81 11.30
C GLU A 152 18.46 -22.37 12.72
N LEU A 153 18.09 -23.63 12.89
CA LEU A 153 18.11 -24.35 14.16
C LEU A 153 19.35 -25.26 14.24
N PRO A 154 19.80 -25.63 15.47
CA PRO A 154 20.99 -26.46 15.64
C PRO A 154 20.92 -27.85 14.99
N ASP A 155 19.72 -28.36 14.73
CA ASP A 155 19.46 -29.65 14.08
C ASP A 155 19.43 -29.56 12.54
N GLY A 156 19.71 -28.38 11.97
CA GLY A 156 19.67 -28.13 10.53
C GLY A 156 18.27 -27.82 9.99
N ASN A 157 17.25 -27.75 10.85
CA ASN A 157 15.92 -27.27 10.48
C ASN A 157 15.84 -25.74 10.48
N TYR A 158 14.72 -25.20 9.98
CA TYR A 158 14.48 -23.77 9.93
C TYR A 158 13.12 -23.43 10.52
N PHE A 159 13.03 -22.33 11.26
CA PHE A 159 11.77 -21.68 11.59
C PHE A 159 11.55 -20.44 10.74
N ILE A 160 10.29 -20.25 10.33
CA ILE A 160 9.78 -19.01 9.76
C ILE A 160 8.78 -18.44 10.75
N PHE A 161 8.95 -17.18 11.13
CA PHE A 161 8.09 -16.47 12.07
C PHE A 161 7.42 -15.30 11.34
N GLN A 162 6.10 -15.18 11.48
CA GLN A 162 5.36 -14.01 11.01
C GLN A 162 5.07 -13.11 12.21
N ARG A 163 5.57 -11.87 12.18
CA ARG A 163 5.34 -10.89 13.26
C ARG A 163 4.06 -10.07 13.03
N HIS A 164 3.51 -10.12 11.82
CA HIS A 164 2.25 -9.51 11.44
C HIS A 164 1.55 -10.42 10.43
N CYS A 165 0.22 -10.53 10.52
CA CYS A 165 -0.58 -11.24 9.52
C CYS A 165 -1.32 -10.21 8.68
N ALA A 166 -1.00 -10.14 7.38
CA ALA A 166 -1.64 -9.21 6.44
C ALA A 166 -3.13 -9.52 6.19
N LEU A 167 -3.63 -10.67 6.68
CA LEU A 167 -5.02 -11.10 6.60
C LEU A 167 -5.69 -11.21 7.97
N HIS A 168 -5.11 -10.61 9.02
CA HIS A 168 -5.64 -10.69 10.38
C HIS A 168 -7.13 -10.33 10.44
N ASP A 169 -7.51 -9.22 9.80
CA ASP A 169 -8.89 -8.70 9.81
C ASP A 169 -9.89 -9.60 9.08
N VAL A 170 -9.42 -10.50 8.20
CA VAL A 170 -10.25 -11.47 7.46
C VAL A 170 -10.36 -12.80 8.20
N ALA A 171 -9.41 -13.09 9.09
CA ALA A 171 -9.29 -14.39 9.77
C ALA A 171 -9.88 -14.41 11.19
N ASN A 172 -10.36 -13.28 11.70
CA ASN A 172 -11.02 -13.14 13.01
C ASN A 172 -12.54 -13.13 12.86
#